data_AF-A0A087RUP7-F1
#
_entry.id   AF-A0A087RUP7-F1
#
_cell.length_a   1.000
_cell.length_b   1.000
_cell.length_c   1.000
_cell.angle_alpha   90.00
_cell.angle_beta   90.00
_cell.angle_gamma   90.00
#
_symmetry.space_group_name_H-M   'P 1'
#
loop_
_entity.id
_entity.type
_entity.pdbx_description
1 polymer ?
#
loop_
_entity_poly.entity_id
_entity_poly.type
_entity_poly.pdbx_seq_one_letter_code
_entity_poly.pdbx_strand_id
1 'polypeptide(L)'
;MKSQLMVFALSAILVASIGMAPAFGQIQNTIVVTTDKTAYSEGEIIMVTGEVRDLYSGTPVSLIVKAPNGNMVSIAQLTVGADKKFSTEITAGGSLMRAEGTYTITVQYGNDNRSATTSFEFGGSTVEKPTDSMTSEVTDTTVSIEGSTDLIGYEITGAKLLGIMPDVDANSLIISIDAMDDGSITLTIPRSVLDATFPDGADDDFFVLVDGEEVDFDETKSSTDRTLTITFPAGAEEIEIIGTFVVPEFGTIAAMILAVAIISIIAVSAKSRLSIMPRI
;
A
#
# COMPACT_ATOMS: atom_id res chain seq x y z
N MET A 1 6.22 -57.48 -10.73
CA MET A 1 6.83 -56.40 -9.94
C MET A 1 8.00 -55.85 -10.74
N LYS A 2 7.81 -54.73 -11.43
CA LYS A 2 8.81 -54.10 -12.30
C LYS A 2 8.82 -52.60 -12.00
N SER A 3 10.03 -52.11 -11.74
CA SER A 3 10.54 -50.74 -11.87
C SER A 3 9.84 -49.60 -11.12
N GLN A 4 10.53 -49.11 -10.10
CA GLN A 4 10.55 -47.70 -9.70
C GLN A 4 11.16 -46.84 -10.83
N LEU A 5 10.70 -45.59 -10.98
CA LEU A 5 11.49 -44.36 -11.10
C LEU A 5 10.57 -43.17 -11.44
N MET A 6 10.66 -42.08 -10.67
CA MET A 6 10.92 -40.70 -11.11
C MET A 6 10.73 -39.77 -9.90
N VAL A 7 11.80 -39.45 -9.17
CA VAL A 7 12.64 -38.23 -9.33
C VAL A 7 11.92 -37.00 -8.76
N PHE A 8 12.12 -36.75 -7.45
CA PHE A 8 12.06 -35.41 -6.88
C PHE A 8 13.43 -34.77 -7.11
N ALA A 9 13.47 -33.70 -7.91
CA ALA A 9 14.66 -32.87 -8.03
C ALA A 9 14.82 -32.09 -6.72
N LEU A 10 15.71 -32.56 -5.85
CA LEU A 10 16.16 -31.84 -4.66
C LEU A 10 17.30 -30.92 -5.11
N SER A 11 16.99 -29.67 -5.46
CA SER A 11 18.03 -28.65 -5.65
C SER A 11 18.59 -28.26 -4.29
N ALA A 12 19.76 -28.79 -3.98
CA ALA A 12 20.59 -28.32 -2.90
C ALA A 12 21.15 -26.94 -3.26
N ILE A 13 20.60 -25.87 -2.68
CA ILE A 13 21.25 -24.56 -2.73
C ILE A 13 22.32 -24.57 -1.64
N LEU A 14 23.55 -24.76 -2.09
CA LEU A 14 24.76 -24.59 -1.32
C LEU A 14 24.98 -23.08 -1.12
N VAL A 15 24.36 -22.48 -0.10
CA VAL A 15 24.70 -21.11 0.28
C VAL A 15 26.03 -21.15 1.02
N ALA A 16 27.12 -20.97 0.27
CA ALA A 16 28.41 -20.64 0.84
C ALA A 16 28.23 -19.36 1.66
N SER A 17 28.43 -19.48 2.97
CA SER A 17 28.53 -18.40 3.93
C SER A 17 29.76 -17.53 3.60
N ILE A 18 29.58 -16.58 2.68
CA ILE A 18 30.48 -15.44 2.56
C ILE A 18 29.86 -14.35 3.41
N GLY A 19 30.41 -14.16 4.62
CA GLY A 19 30.18 -12.95 5.38
C GLY A 19 30.71 -11.77 4.58
N MET A 20 29.82 -11.08 3.86
CA MET A 20 30.08 -9.73 3.38
C MET A 20 29.90 -8.80 4.59
N ALA A 21 30.96 -8.64 5.38
CA ALA A 21 31.18 -7.34 5.97
C ALA A 21 31.44 -6.38 4.81
N PRO A 22 30.69 -5.27 4.65
CA PRO A 22 31.04 -4.31 3.62
C PRO A 22 32.45 -3.80 3.88
N ALA A 23 33.33 -4.02 2.91
CA ALA A 23 34.64 -3.41 2.88
C ALA A 23 34.41 -1.89 2.72
N PHE A 24 34.67 -1.13 3.79
CA PHE A 24 34.66 0.33 3.77
C PHE A 24 35.84 0.85 2.94
N GLY A 25 35.70 0.80 1.62
CA GLY A 25 36.53 1.49 0.66
C GLY A 25 35.79 2.71 0.14
N GLN A 26 36.08 3.88 0.72
CA GLN A 26 35.86 5.22 0.15
C GLN A 26 34.49 5.47 -0.53
N ILE A 27 33.57 6.15 0.18
CA ILE A 27 32.34 6.74 -0.39
C ILE A 27 32.68 7.66 -1.58
N GLN A 28 32.65 7.10 -2.80
CA GLN A 28 32.67 7.84 -4.06
C GLN A 28 31.27 8.41 -4.37
N ASN A 29 30.23 7.79 -3.85
CA ASN A 29 28.83 8.18 -4.06
C ASN A 29 28.39 9.26 -3.06
N THR A 30 27.59 10.21 -3.53
CA THR A 30 27.02 11.30 -2.72
C THR A 30 25.90 10.83 -1.78
N ILE A 31 25.34 9.65 -2.04
CA ILE A 31 24.29 8.98 -1.26
C ILE A 31 24.47 7.46 -1.40
N VAL A 32 24.09 6.71 -0.38
CA VAL A 32 23.99 5.24 -0.39
C VAL A 32 22.65 4.81 0.21
N VAL A 33 22.13 3.67 -0.24
CA VAL A 33 20.92 3.04 0.28
C VAL A 33 21.10 1.52 0.35
N THR A 34 20.57 0.91 1.39
CA THR A 34 20.60 -0.55 1.64
C THR A 34 19.33 -1.00 2.32
N THR A 35 19.04 -2.30 2.23
CA THR A 35 18.00 -3.00 2.99
C THR A 35 18.64 -3.91 4.05
N ASP A 36 17.89 -4.30 5.07
CA ASP A 36 18.38 -5.19 6.14
C ASP A 36 18.55 -6.66 5.70
N LYS A 37 17.81 -7.10 4.68
CA LYS A 37 17.90 -8.42 4.04
C LYS A 37 17.94 -8.27 2.51
N THR A 38 18.32 -9.35 1.84
CA THR A 38 18.31 -9.45 0.38
C THR A 38 17.05 -10.11 -0.17
N ALA A 39 16.20 -10.69 0.68
CA ALA A 39 14.97 -11.36 0.29
C ALA A 39 13.92 -11.26 1.39
N TYR A 40 12.65 -11.12 0.99
CA TYR A 40 11.51 -10.97 1.89
C TYR A 40 10.32 -11.83 1.43
N SER A 41 9.55 -12.29 2.42
CA SER A 41 8.23 -12.90 2.24
C SER A 41 7.13 -11.87 2.50
N GLU A 42 5.92 -12.15 2.01
CA GLU A 42 4.73 -11.34 2.29
C GLU A 42 4.52 -11.12 3.80
N GLY A 43 4.22 -9.87 4.17
CA GLY A 43 4.04 -9.40 5.54
C GLY A 43 5.33 -9.07 6.30
N GLU A 44 6.52 -9.34 5.75
CA GLU A 44 7.77 -8.95 6.40
C GLU A 44 8.07 -7.44 6.26
N ILE A 45 8.72 -6.86 7.27
CA ILE A 45 9.15 -5.46 7.22
C ILE A 45 10.52 -5.38 6.54
N ILE A 46 10.60 -4.57 5.50
CA ILE A 46 11.81 -4.15 4.80
C ILE A 46 12.30 -2.87 5.48
N MET A 47 13.41 -2.96 6.20
CA MET A 47 14.05 -1.78 6.79
C MET A 47 15.03 -1.18 5.79
N VAL A 48 14.63 -0.05 5.19
CA VAL A 48 15.48 0.70 4.26
C VAL A 48 16.29 1.72 5.03
N THR A 49 17.60 1.72 4.82
CA THR A 49 18.54 2.65 5.47
C THR A 49 19.45 3.28 4.44
N GLY A 50 19.80 4.54 4.66
CA GLY A 50 20.76 5.22 3.81
C GLY A 50 21.50 6.36 4.50
N GLU A 51 22.55 6.81 3.83
CA GLU A 51 23.46 7.83 4.33
C GLU A 51 23.85 8.76 3.18
N VAL A 52 23.94 10.06 3.45
CA VAL A 52 24.38 11.08 2.49
C VAL A 52 25.75 11.62 2.87
N ARG A 53 26.56 11.98 1.88
CA ARG A 53 27.89 12.55 2.13
C ARG A 53 27.79 13.97 2.72
N ASP A 54 26.94 14.79 2.12
CA ASP A 54 26.76 16.21 2.44
C ASP A 54 25.29 16.47 2.80
N LEU A 55 25.04 17.19 3.90
CA LEU A 55 23.69 17.52 4.35
C LEU A 55 23.23 18.82 3.71
N TYR A 56 22.06 18.80 3.08
CA TYR A 56 21.39 19.97 2.51
C TYR A 56 20.11 20.25 3.31
N SER A 57 20.14 21.32 4.11
CA SER A 57 19.01 21.68 4.98
C SER A 57 17.74 21.91 4.17
N GLY A 58 16.61 21.37 4.65
CA GLY A 58 15.31 21.50 4.01
C GLY A 58 15.15 20.72 2.69
N THR A 59 16.13 19.89 2.31
CA THR A 59 16.02 19.00 1.15
C THR A 59 15.65 17.59 1.64
N PRO A 60 14.56 16.97 1.16
CA PRO A 60 14.24 15.57 1.45
C PRO A 60 14.94 14.60 0.48
N VAL A 61 14.98 13.32 0.84
CA VAL A 61 15.33 12.20 -0.04
C VAL A 61 14.04 11.59 -0.58
N SER A 62 13.87 11.57 -1.89
CA SER A 62 12.81 10.80 -2.54
C SER A 62 13.23 9.34 -2.63
N LEU A 63 12.36 8.41 -2.25
CA LEU A 63 12.52 6.97 -2.36
C LEU A 63 11.41 6.43 -3.26
N ILE A 64 11.77 5.58 -4.21
CA ILE A 64 10.85 4.91 -5.14
C ILE A 64 11.17 3.41 -5.12
N VAL A 65 10.17 2.57 -4.91
CA VAL A 65 10.26 1.11 -5.07
C VAL A 65 9.59 0.72 -6.38
N LYS A 66 10.25 -0.11 -7.19
CA LYS A 66 9.74 -0.66 -8.45
C LYS A 66 9.74 -2.17 -8.43
N ALA A 67 8.68 -2.76 -8.99
CA ALA A 67 8.52 -4.17 -9.22
C ALA A 67 9.38 -4.67 -10.41
N PRO A 68 9.56 -5.99 -10.58
CA PRO A 68 10.38 -6.56 -11.66
C PRO A 68 9.88 -6.21 -13.07
N ASN A 69 8.58 -5.98 -13.21
CA ASN A 69 7.93 -5.55 -14.45
C ASN A 69 8.12 -4.04 -14.74
N GLY A 70 8.74 -3.29 -13.83
CA GLY A 70 8.96 -1.86 -13.94
C GLY A 70 7.90 -0.99 -13.26
N ASN A 71 6.79 -1.59 -12.81
CA ASN A 71 5.69 -0.87 -12.15
C ASN A 71 6.16 -0.27 -10.82
N MET A 72 5.60 0.88 -10.44
CA MET A 72 5.90 1.49 -9.15
C MET A 72 5.09 0.82 -8.04
N VAL A 73 5.72 0.69 -6.88
CA VAL A 73 5.22 -0.09 -5.74
C VAL A 73 5.05 0.79 -4.50
N SER A 74 5.95 1.75 -4.32
CA SER A 74 5.91 2.67 -3.19
C SER A 74 6.74 3.91 -3.49
N ILE A 75 6.30 5.07 -3.03
CA ILE A 75 7.04 6.32 -3.08
C ILE A 75 7.03 6.95 -1.68
N ALA A 76 8.16 7.49 -1.23
CA ALA A 76 8.25 8.18 0.05
C ALA A 76 9.22 9.37 -0.03
N GLN A 77 8.96 10.42 0.74
CA GLN A 77 9.92 11.49 1.00
C GLN A 77 10.45 11.40 2.42
N LEU A 78 11.77 11.26 2.55
CA LEU A 78 12.45 11.04 3.82
C LEU A 78 13.26 12.27 4.21
N THR A 79 13.12 12.71 5.44
CA THR A 79 13.98 13.77 5.99
C THR A 79 15.33 13.17 6.37
N VAL A 80 16.42 13.83 5.99
CA VAL A 80 17.77 13.43 6.40
C VAL A 80 18.07 14.01 7.78
N GLY A 81 18.46 13.13 8.71
CA GLY A 81 18.86 13.50 10.06
C GLY A 81 20.14 14.33 10.12
N ALA A 82 20.38 14.97 11.27
CA ALA A 82 21.62 15.73 11.51
C ALA A 82 22.88 14.84 11.49
N ASP A 83 22.71 13.54 11.67
CA ASP A 83 23.73 12.50 11.54
C ASP A 83 23.96 12.05 10.09
N LYS A 84 23.31 12.71 9.11
CA LYS A 84 23.35 12.45 7.67
C LYS A 84 22.71 11.12 7.25
N LYS A 85 21.85 10.55 8.10
CA LYS A 85 21.19 9.28 7.82
C LYS A 85 19.70 9.48 7.57
N PHE A 86 19.11 8.53 6.86
CA PHE A 86 17.68 8.40 6.68
C PHE A 86 17.28 6.93 6.74
N SER A 87 16.04 6.66 7.16
CA SER A 87 15.50 5.31 7.21
C SER A 87 13.99 5.32 7.05
N THR A 88 13.45 4.24 6.53
CA THR A 88 12.00 3.97 6.49
C THR A 88 11.74 2.47 6.59
N GLU A 89 10.52 2.13 6.98
CA GLU A 89 10.01 0.76 6.98
C GLU A 89 8.99 0.62 5.85
N ILE A 90 9.04 -0.50 5.13
CA ILE A 90 8.09 -0.86 4.07
C ILE A 90 7.63 -2.29 4.33
N THR A 91 6.32 -2.53 4.38
CA THR A 91 5.80 -3.90 4.49
C THR A 91 5.87 -4.57 3.11
N ALA A 92 6.54 -5.72 3.02
CA ALA A 92 6.60 -6.52 1.80
C ALA A 92 5.25 -7.17 1.52
N GLY A 93 4.70 -7.01 0.31
CA GLY A 93 3.33 -7.45 -0.01
C GLY A 93 2.37 -6.28 -0.13
N GLY A 94 1.07 -6.57 -0.05
CA GLY A 94 0.02 -5.60 -0.35
C GLY A 94 -0.33 -5.56 -1.84
N SER A 95 -1.20 -4.62 -2.22
CA SER A 95 -1.82 -4.61 -3.55
C SER A 95 -0.82 -4.36 -4.70
N LEU A 96 0.20 -3.55 -4.45
CA LEU A 96 1.20 -3.17 -5.45
C LEU A 96 2.45 -4.08 -5.49
N MET A 97 2.65 -4.91 -4.46
CA MET A 97 3.82 -5.78 -4.34
C MET A 97 3.39 -7.26 -4.33
N ARG A 98 2.98 -7.76 -5.49
CA ARG A 98 2.43 -9.13 -5.59
C ARG A 98 3.30 -10.10 -6.36
N ALA A 99 3.94 -9.64 -7.43
CA ALA A 99 4.69 -10.50 -8.32
C ALA A 99 5.96 -11.00 -7.63
N GLU A 100 6.28 -12.29 -7.77
CA GLU A 100 7.59 -12.77 -7.37
C GLU A 100 8.70 -12.13 -8.22
N GLY A 101 9.86 -11.85 -7.61
CA GLY A 101 11.06 -11.42 -8.32
C GLY A 101 11.81 -10.27 -7.65
N THR A 102 12.70 -9.65 -8.43
CA THR A 102 13.59 -8.58 -7.97
C THR A 102 12.93 -7.20 -7.97
N TYR A 103 12.72 -6.64 -6.79
CA TYR A 103 12.27 -5.27 -6.58
C TYR A 103 13.46 -4.33 -6.46
N THR A 104 13.31 -3.10 -6.94
CA THR A 104 14.38 -2.09 -6.99
C THR A 104 13.97 -0.84 -6.24
N ILE A 105 14.77 -0.44 -5.25
CA ILE A 105 14.63 0.80 -4.50
C ILE A 105 15.61 1.82 -5.08
N THR A 106 15.10 2.94 -5.58
CA THR A 106 15.88 4.09 -6.01
C THR A 106 15.67 5.24 -5.04
N VAL A 107 16.75 5.83 -4.55
CA VAL A 107 16.71 7.06 -3.76
C VAL A 107 17.35 8.20 -4.52
N GLN A 108 16.81 9.40 -4.36
CA GLN A 108 17.35 10.63 -4.92
C GLN A 108 17.36 11.72 -3.86
N TYR A 109 18.50 12.39 -3.71
CA TYR A 109 18.64 13.50 -2.78
C TYR A 109 18.71 14.84 -3.51
N GLY A 110 17.54 15.42 -3.78
CA GLY A 110 17.37 16.75 -4.38
C GLY A 110 17.71 16.91 -5.86
N ASN A 111 18.71 16.22 -6.42
CA ASN A 111 18.92 16.19 -7.89
C ASN A 111 19.45 14.84 -8.38
N ASP A 112 19.34 14.59 -9.68
CA ASP A 112 19.66 13.29 -10.32
C ASP A 112 21.10 12.84 -10.11
N ASN A 113 22.05 13.76 -9.93
CA ASN A 113 23.45 13.44 -9.66
C ASN A 113 23.68 12.90 -8.24
N ARG A 114 22.64 12.90 -7.40
CA ARG A 114 22.67 12.41 -6.02
C ARG A 114 21.66 11.29 -5.85
N SER A 115 21.79 10.24 -6.67
CA SER A 115 20.96 9.03 -6.56
C SER A 115 21.76 7.80 -6.13
N ALA A 116 21.06 6.84 -5.54
CA ALA A 116 21.55 5.49 -5.29
C ALA A 116 20.42 4.49 -5.50
N THR A 117 20.78 3.24 -5.79
CA THR A 117 19.83 2.17 -6.01
C THR A 117 20.27 0.92 -5.26
N THR A 118 19.31 0.20 -4.69
CA THR A 118 19.49 -1.14 -4.12
C THR A 118 18.33 -2.02 -4.58
N SER A 119 18.48 -3.33 -4.49
CA SER A 119 17.45 -4.28 -4.88
C SER A 119 17.30 -5.40 -3.87
N PHE A 120 16.14 -6.02 -3.83
CA PHE A 120 15.83 -7.16 -2.98
C PHE A 120 14.86 -8.12 -3.69
N GLU A 121 14.89 -9.39 -3.32
CA GLU A 121 13.98 -10.41 -3.85
C GLU A 121 12.68 -10.47 -3.03
N PHE A 122 11.56 -10.64 -3.71
CA PHE A 122 10.27 -10.90 -3.09
C PHE A 122 9.71 -12.24 -3.55
N GLY A 123 9.28 -13.06 -2.61
CA GLY A 123 8.77 -14.40 -2.88
C GLY A 123 7.40 -14.46 -3.56
N GLY A 124 6.80 -13.31 -3.87
CA GLY A 124 5.45 -13.20 -4.40
C GLY A 124 4.38 -13.30 -3.30
N SER A 125 3.20 -12.75 -3.58
CA SER A 125 2.03 -12.94 -2.73
C SER A 125 1.37 -14.28 -3.05
N THR A 126 0.98 -15.01 -2.01
CA THR A 126 0.19 -16.24 -2.15
C THR A 126 -1.31 -15.98 -2.21
N VAL A 127 -1.71 -14.73 -2.04
CA VAL A 127 -3.08 -14.28 -2.21
C VAL A 127 -3.33 -14.21 -3.72
N GLU A 128 -4.32 -14.96 -4.21
CA GLU A 128 -4.74 -14.88 -5.62
C GLU A 128 -5.14 -13.44 -5.96
N LYS A 129 -4.91 -13.00 -7.22
CA LYS A 129 -5.53 -11.77 -7.78
C LYS A 129 -7.01 -11.81 -7.39
N PRO A 130 -7.63 -10.72 -6.91
CA PRO A 130 -9.03 -10.76 -6.50
C PRO A 130 -9.86 -11.28 -7.67
N THR A 131 -10.29 -12.54 -7.54
CA THR A 131 -11.05 -13.27 -8.55
C THR A 131 -12.45 -13.40 -7.99
N ASP A 132 -13.36 -12.59 -8.54
CA ASP A 132 -14.81 -12.82 -8.61
C ASP A 132 -15.59 -13.16 -7.31
N SER A 133 -15.14 -12.76 -6.14
CA SER A 133 -15.96 -12.95 -4.93
C SER A 133 -15.72 -11.91 -3.84
N MET A 134 -16.11 -10.65 -4.07
CA MET A 134 -16.48 -9.72 -2.99
C MET A 134 -17.62 -8.80 -3.43
N THR A 135 -18.38 -8.32 -2.45
CA THR A 135 -19.80 -7.95 -2.50
C THR A 135 -20.07 -6.48 -2.84
N SER A 136 -19.23 -5.85 -3.65
CA SER A 136 -19.51 -4.49 -4.13
C SER A 136 -20.68 -4.52 -5.11
N GLU A 137 -21.85 -4.05 -4.68
CA GLU A 137 -22.99 -3.82 -5.57
C GLU A 137 -22.66 -2.61 -6.47
N VAL A 138 -22.15 -2.91 -7.66
CA VAL A 138 -21.97 -1.93 -8.74
C VAL A 138 -23.32 -1.74 -9.44
N THR A 139 -23.84 -0.52 -9.38
CA THR A 139 -25.01 -0.08 -10.16
C THR A 139 -24.54 0.82 -11.31
N ASP A 140 -25.44 1.27 -12.20
CA ASP A 140 -25.06 2.13 -13.33
C ASP A 140 -24.36 3.45 -12.95
N THR A 141 -24.56 3.94 -11.71
CA THR A 141 -24.06 5.27 -11.28
C THR A 141 -23.36 5.29 -9.93
N THR A 142 -23.44 4.21 -9.14
CA THR A 142 -22.84 4.15 -7.81
C THR A 142 -22.24 2.79 -7.51
N VAL A 143 -21.20 2.79 -6.67
CA VAL A 143 -20.57 1.57 -6.13
C VAL A 143 -20.58 1.60 -4.60
N SER A 144 -20.94 0.47 -4.00
CA SER A 144 -20.79 0.26 -2.56
C SER A 144 -19.35 -0.12 -2.21
N ILE A 145 -18.82 0.47 -1.14
CA ILE A 145 -17.46 0.23 -0.66
C ILE A 145 -17.54 -0.63 0.59
N GLU A 146 -16.76 -1.71 0.62
CA GLU A 146 -16.69 -2.56 1.81
C GLU A 146 -16.18 -1.74 3.01
N GLY A 147 -16.80 -1.91 4.17
CA GLY A 147 -16.50 -1.11 5.36
C GLY A 147 -17.15 0.27 5.44
N SER A 148 -17.84 0.73 4.39
CA SER A 148 -18.56 2.01 4.37
C SER A 148 -20.08 1.84 4.18
N THR A 149 -20.86 2.77 4.73
CA THR A 149 -22.27 2.95 4.37
C THR A 149 -22.47 3.94 3.23
N ASP A 150 -21.43 4.72 2.93
CA ASP A 150 -21.45 5.72 1.89
C ASP A 150 -21.15 5.09 0.54
N LEU A 151 -21.82 5.60 -0.50
CA LEU A 151 -21.65 5.14 -1.88
C LEU A 151 -20.73 6.09 -2.62
N ILE A 152 -19.87 5.56 -3.48
CA ILE A 152 -19.10 6.36 -4.43
C ILE A 152 -19.93 6.51 -5.70
N GLY A 153 -20.20 7.75 -6.10
CA GLY A 153 -20.82 8.05 -7.40
C GLY A 153 -19.78 7.93 -8.51
N TYR A 154 -20.16 7.41 -9.67
CA TYR A 154 -19.24 7.33 -10.80
C TYR A 154 -19.93 7.54 -12.16
N GLU A 155 -19.14 8.02 -13.12
CA GLU A 155 -19.42 7.99 -14.55
C GLU A 155 -18.19 7.42 -15.26
N ILE A 156 -18.37 6.43 -16.14
CA ILE A 156 -17.25 5.80 -16.85
C ILE A 156 -17.52 5.71 -18.34
N THR A 157 -16.49 5.95 -19.14
CA THR A 157 -16.50 5.78 -20.61
C THR A 157 -15.31 4.92 -21.03
N GLY A 158 -15.43 4.13 -22.09
CA GLY A 158 -14.34 3.28 -22.60
C GLY A 158 -14.05 2.01 -21.78
N ALA A 159 -14.64 1.87 -20.58
CA ALA A 159 -14.47 0.70 -19.72
C ALA A 159 -15.75 0.30 -18.99
N LYS A 160 -15.75 -0.94 -18.46
CA LYS A 160 -16.71 -1.38 -17.45
C LYS A 160 -16.05 -1.32 -16.07
N LEU A 161 -16.73 -0.69 -15.10
CA LEU A 161 -16.31 -0.75 -13.70
C LEU A 161 -16.65 -2.13 -13.12
N LEU A 162 -15.67 -2.79 -12.52
CA LEU A 162 -15.82 -4.12 -11.91
C LEU A 162 -16.03 -4.01 -10.41
N GLY A 163 -15.37 -3.07 -9.75
CA GLY A 163 -15.51 -2.83 -8.31
C GLY A 163 -14.55 -1.77 -7.80
N ILE A 164 -14.77 -1.35 -6.56
CA ILE A 164 -13.87 -0.46 -5.83
C ILE A 164 -13.65 -1.05 -4.44
N MET A 165 -12.39 -1.20 -4.04
CA MET A 165 -11.99 -1.78 -2.77
C MET A 165 -11.04 -0.84 -2.03
N PRO A 166 -11.22 -0.61 -0.73
CA PRO A 166 -10.25 0.14 0.06
C PRO A 166 -9.02 -0.71 0.37
N ASP A 167 -7.84 -0.11 0.26
CA ASP A 167 -6.58 -0.65 0.80
C ASP A 167 -6.17 0.18 2.02
N VAL A 168 -6.54 -0.34 3.19
CA VAL A 168 -6.33 0.32 4.48
C VAL A 168 -4.86 0.44 4.87
N ASP A 169 -4.00 -0.44 4.34
CA ASP A 169 -2.57 -0.43 4.62
C ASP A 169 -1.86 0.64 3.77
N ALA A 170 -2.35 0.87 2.55
CA ALA A 170 -1.83 1.88 1.62
C ALA A 170 -2.55 3.25 1.70
N ASN A 171 -3.66 3.36 2.45
CA ASN A 171 -4.56 4.52 2.45
C ASN A 171 -5.06 4.89 1.04
N SER A 172 -5.44 3.89 0.25
CA SER A 172 -5.86 4.07 -1.13
C SER A 172 -7.19 3.40 -1.44
N LEU A 173 -7.83 3.83 -2.53
CA LEU A 173 -8.92 3.10 -3.17
C LEU A 173 -8.38 2.45 -4.45
N ILE A 174 -8.64 1.15 -4.60
CA ILE A 174 -8.33 0.37 -5.80
C ILE A 174 -9.61 0.21 -6.60
N ILE A 175 -9.60 0.76 -7.81
CA ILE A 175 -10.70 0.72 -8.76
C ILE A 175 -10.33 -0.28 -9.85
N SER A 176 -11.04 -1.41 -9.89
CA SER A 176 -10.84 -2.42 -10.94
C SER A 176 -11.75 -2.13 -12.13
N ILE A 177 -11.17 -2.02 -13.31
CA ILE A 177 -11.89 -1.76 -14.56
C ILE A 177 -11.56 -2.80 -15.64
N ASP A 178 -12.44 -2.93 -16.62
CA ASP A 178 -12.21 -3.67 -17.86
C ASP A 178 -12.27 -2.67 -19.02
N ALA A 179 -11.12 -2.08 -19.37
CA ALA A 179 -11.01 -1.04 -20.39
C ALA A 179 -10.93 -1.62 -21.80
N MET A 180 -11.98 -1.41 -22.58
CA MET A 180 -12.11 -1.89 -23.95
C MET A 180 -11.55 -0.87 -24.97
N ASP A 181 -11.61 0.42 -24.61
CA ASP A 181 -11.14 1.56 -25.39
C ASP A 181 -10.49 2.60 -24.45
N ASP A 182 -9.79 3.57 -25.02
CA ASP A 182 -9.35 4.76 -24.27
C ASP A 182 -10.57 5.46 -23.68
N GLY A 183 -10.48 5.90 -22.43
CA GLY A 183 -11.63 6.37 -21.70
C GLY A 183 -11.30 7.27 -20.52
N SER A 184 -12.34 7.56 -19.74
CA SER A 184 -12.22 8.30 -18.49
C SER A 184 -13.22 7.80 -17.47
N ILE A 185 -12.84 7.88 -16.21
CA ILE A 185 -13.72 7.69 -15.06
C ILE A 185 -13.79 8.98 -14.26
N THR A 186 -15.01 9.38 -13.92
CA THR A 186 -15.29 10.47 -12.98
C THR A 186 -15.83 9.84 -11.71
N LEU A 187 -15.18 10.06 -10.58
CA LEU A 187 -15.57 9.53 -9.27
C LEU A 187 -15.96 10.68 -8.35
N THR A 188 -17.09 10.56 -7.66
CA THR A 188 -17.49 11.45 -6.57
C THR A 188 -17.34 10.68 -5.26
N ILE A 189 -16.25 10.96 -4.57
CA ILE A 189 -15.78 10.21 -3.41
C ILE A 189 -16.12 11.00 -2.14
N PRO A 190 -16.96 10.46 -1.24
CA PRO A 190 -17.18 11.08 0.05
C PRO A 190 -15.88 11.17 0.85
N ARG A 191 -15.64 12.30 1.51
CA ARG A 191 -14.43 12.49 2.36
C ARG A 191 -14.38 11.56 3.56
N SER A 192 -15.51 10.96 3.94
CA SER A 192 -15.59 9.87 4.92
C SER A 192 -15.02 8.55 4.41
N VAL A 193 -14.90 8.39 3.08
CA VAL A 193 -14.42 7.18 2.41
C VAL A 193 -12.95 7.28 2.06
N LEU A 194 -12.51 8.39 1.46
CA LEU A 194 -11.11 8.64 1.13
C LEU A 194 -10.87 10.16 1.19
N ASP A 195 -9.79 10.59 1.83
CA ASP A 195 -9.39 12.00 1.84
C ASP A 195 -7.87 12.18 1.89
N ALA A 196 -7.41 13.33 1.41
CA ALA A 196 -6.03 13.78 1.44
C ALA A 196 -5.97 15.12 2.18
N THR A 197 -5.37 15.13 3.38
CA THR A 197 -5.29 16.31 4.23
C THR A 197 -3.94 16.43 4.92
N PHE A 198 -3.44 17.66 5.03
CA PHE A 198 -2.28 17.98 5.86
C PHE A 198 -2.61 17.83 7.35
N PRO A 199 -1.59 17.76 8.25
CA PRO A 199 -1.81 17.67 9.69
C PRO A 199 -2.61 18.83 10.31
N ASP A 200 -2.71 19.97 9.63
CA ASP A 200 -3.53 21.12 10.03
C ASP A 200 -4.98 21.04 9.53
N GLY A 201 -5.34 19.99 8.79
CA GLY A 201 -6.65 19.74 8.23
C GLY A 201 -6.94 20.46 6.91
N ALA A 202 -5.94 21.13 6.31
CA ALA A 202 -6.08 21.67 4.97
C ALA A 202 -6.05 20.55 3.92
N ASP A 203 -6.76 20.76 2.81
CA ASP A 203 -6.78 19.82 1.69
C ASP A 203 -5.39 19.66 1.08
N ASP A 204 -4.93 18.41 1.01
CA ASP A 204 -3.79 17.98 0.20
C ASP A 204 -4.32 17.41 -1.13
N ASP A 205 -3.41 17.13 -2.05
CA ASP A 205 -3.71 16.52 -3.34
C ASP A 205 -3.59 14.99 -3.26
N PHE A 206 -4.40 14.29 -4.05
CA PHE A 206 -4.28 12.83 -4.20
C PHE A 206 -3.13 12.47 -5.13
N PHE A 207 -2.63 11.24 -5.01
CA PHE A 207 -1.83 10.60 -6.05
C PHE A 207 -2.71 9.60 -6.78
N VAL A 208 -2.72 9.65 -8.12
CA VAL A 208 -3.52 8.76 -8.95
C VAL A 208 -2.61 7.95 -9.84
N LEU A 209 -2.78 6.63 -9.81
CA LEU A 209 -2.06 5.68 -10.64
C LEU A 209 -3.04 4.98 -11.60
N VAL A 210 -2.64 4.76 -12.85
CA VAL A 210 -3.31 3.86 -13.79
C VAL A 210 -2.33 2.75 -14.13
N ASP A 211 -2.68 1.50 -13.82
CA ASP A 211 -1.82 0.32 -13.90
C ASP A 211 -0.42 0.50 -13.25
N GLY A 212 -0.36 1.32 -12.19
CA GLY A 212 0.86 1.63 -11.45
C GLY A 212 1.72 2.76 -12.06
N GLU A 213 1.24 3.45 -13.10
CA GLU A 213 1.85 4.67 -13.63
C GLU A 213 1.10 5.92 -13.13
N GLU A 214 1.82 6.91 -12.61
CA GLU A 214 1.23 8.16 -12.14
C GLU A 214 0.66 8.97 -13.32
N VAL A 215 -0.57 9.45 -13.17
CA VAL A 215 -1.26 10.24 -14.18
C VAL A 215 -1.77 11.55 -13.61
N ASP A 216 -1.88 12.56 -14.48
CA ASP A 216 -2.60 13.78 -14.17
C ASP A 216 -4.12 13.50 -14.08
N PHE A 217 -4.81 14.23 -13.22
CA PHE A 217 -6.25 14.16 -13.05
C PHE A 217 -6.84 15.55 -12.79
N ASP A 218 -8.11 15.72 -13.12
CA ASP A 218 -8.86 16.92 -12.74
C ASP A 218 -9.59 16.68 -11.43
N GLU A 219 -9.58 17.69 -10.55
CA GLU A 219 -10.22 17.61 -9.24
C GLU A 219 -11.11 18.81 -8.93
N THR A 220 -12.27 18.53 -8.34
CA THR A 220 -13.08 19.54 -7.66
C THR A 220 -13.35 19.11 -6.21
N LYS A 221 -13.25 20.07 -5.29
CA LYS A 221 -13.31 19.84 -3.84
C LYS A 221 -14.59 20.47 -3.28
N SER A 222 -15.33 19.73 -2.45
CA SER A 222 -16.43 20.26 -1.65
C SER A 222 -16.15 20.01 -0.16
N SER A 223 -17.03 20.48 0.73
CA SER A 223 -16.92 20.17 2.16
C SER A 223 -17.23 18.72 2.50
N THR A 224 -17.89 17.99 1.61
CA THR A 224 -18.37 16.61 1.85
C THR A 224 -17.69 15.60 0.95
N ASP A 225 -17.24 16.02 -0.24
CA ASP A 225 -16.81 15.12 -1.30
C ASP A 225 -15.57 15.66 -2.03
N ARG A 226 -14.86 14.74 -2.69
CA ARG A 226 -13.80 15.00 -3.66
C ARG A 226 -14.23 14.36 -4.97
N THR A 227 -14.31 15.15 -6.05
CA THR A 227 -14.66 14.64 -7.37
C THR A 227 -13.43 14.64 -8.27
N LEU A 228 -13.02 13.46 -8.71
CA LEU A 228 -11.83 13.25 -9.55
C LEU A 228 -12.25 12.79 -10.95
N THR A 229 -11.62 13.30 -11.99
CA THR A 229 -11.74 12.82 -13.37
C THR A 229 -10.39 12.31 -13.84
N ILE A 230 -10.32 11.03 -14.18
CA ILE A 230 -9.08 10.31 -14.48
C ILE A 230 -9.23 9.68 -15.86
N THR A 231 -8.29 9.95 -16.75
CA THR A 231 -8.24 9.32 -18.08
C THR A 231 -7.38 8.07 -18.05
N PHE A 232 -7.75 7.03 -18.80
CA PHE A 232 -7.01 5.78 -18.91
C PHE A 232 -6.97 5.28 -20.36
N PRO A 233 -5.90 4.56 -20.77
CA PRO A 233 -5.82 3.94 -22.08
C PRO A 233 -6.61 2.62 -22.17
N ALA A 234 -6.88 2.17 -23.39
CA ALA A 234 -7.44 0.84 -23.66
C ALA A 234 -6.55 -0.26 -23.06
N GLY A 235 -7.18 -1.28 -22.45
CA GLY A 235 -6.49 -2.38 -21.79
C GLY A 235 -6.06 -2.09 -20.35
N ALA A 236 -6.35 -0.90 -19.81
CA ALA A 236 -6.16 -0.62 -18.40
C ALA A 236 -7.04 -1.52 -17.52
N GLU A 237 -6.45 -2.04 -16.44
CA GLU A 237 -7.12 -2.96 -15.52
C GLU A 237 -7.37 -2.33 -14.14
N GLU A 238 -6.52 -1.39 -13.75
CA GLU A 238 -6.51 -0.85 -12.39
C GLU A 238 -6.28 0.66 -12.38
N ILE A 239 -7.05 1.35 -11.53
CA ILE A 239 -6.81 2.73 -11.15
C ILE A 239 -6.70 2.76 -9.64
N GLU A 240 -5.67 3.40 -9.11
CA GLU A 240 -5.48 3.56 -7.67
C GLU A 240 -5.46 5.04 -7.29
N ILE A 241 -6.21 5.40 -6.26
CA ILE A 241 -6.27 6.77 -5.73
C ILE A 241 -5.76 6.73 -4.30
N ILE A 242 -4.58 7.30 -4.08
CA ILE A 242 -3.88 7.28 -2.80
C ILE A 242 -4.10 8.61 -2.09
N GLY A 243 -4.59 8.53 -0.86
CA GLY A 243 -4.79 9.69 0.02
C GLY A 243 -4.00 9.58 1.32
N THR A 244 -4.45 10.35 2.31
CA THR A 244 -3.90 10.30 3.68
C THR A 244 -4.72 9.39 4.60
N PHE A 245 -5.92 9.03 4.15
CA PHE A 245 -6.88 8.21 4.88
C PHE A 245 -7.80 7.52 3.89
N VAL A 246 -8.09 6.24 4.13
CA VAL A 246 -9.20 5.50 3.51
C VAL A 246 -10.04 4.85 4.61
N VAL A 247 -11.34 4.65 4.35
CA VAL A 247 -12.27 4.01 5.28
C VAL A 247 -11.69 2.67 5.77
N PRO A 248 -11.47 2.52 7.09
CA PRO A 248 -11.01 1.24 7.63
C PRO A 248 -12.17 0.24 7.61
N GLU A 249 -11.91 -0.98 7.15
CA GLU A 249 -12.89 -2.08 7.01
C GLU A 249 -13.73 -2.36 8.29
N PHE A 250 -13.30 -1.89 9.46
CA PHE A 250 -13.96 -2.19 10.73
C PHE A 250 -14.25 -0.99 11.64
N GLY A 251 -14.20 0.26 11.14
CA GLY A 251 -14.36 1.45 11.97
C GLY A 251 -15.68 1.50 12.76
N THR A 252 -16.81 1.23 12.11
CA THR A 252 -18.14 1.32 12.74
C THR A 252 -18.60 -0.01 13.32
N ILE A 253 -18.41 -1.12 12.61
CA ILE A 253 -18.88 -2.44 13.04
C ILE A 253 -18.06 -2.96 14.22
N ALA A 254 -16.73 -2.85 14.21
CA ALA A 254 -15.94 -3.27 15.37
C ALA A 254 -16.18 -2.34 16.56
N ALA A 255 -16.36 -1.04 16.35
CA ALA A 255 -16.75 -0.12 17.43
C ALA A 255 -18.12 -0.46 18.03
N MET A 256 -19.11 -0.84 17.20
CA MET A 256 -20.41 -1.31 17.68
C MET A 256 -20.31 -2.63 18.45
N ILE A 257 -19.60 -3.63 17.92
CA ILE A 257 -19.40 -4.92 18.59
C ILE A 257 -18.65 -4.70 19.91
N LEU A 258 -17.60 -3.87 19.91
CA LEU A 258 -16.83 -3.50 21.10
C LEU A 258 -17.70 -2.79 22.13
N ALA A 259 -18.51 -1.81 21.71
CA ALA A 259 -19.43 -1.09 22.59
C ALA A 259 -20.48 -2.03 23.21
N VAL A 260 -21.09 -2.91 22.41
CA VAL A 260 -22.05 -3.93 22.89
C VAL A 260 -21.38 -4.91 23.85
N ALA A 261 -20.14 -5.34 23.57
CA ALA A 261 -19.39 -6.22 24.45
C ALA A 261 -19.08 -5.55 25.80
N ILE A 262 -18.60 -4.30 25.79
CA ILE A 262 -18.32 -3.52 27.01
C ILE A 262 -19.60 -3.33 27.84
N ILE A 263 -20.71 -2.94 27.21
CA ILE A 263 -22.00 -2.77 27.90
C ILE A 263 -22.46 -4.09 28.52
N SER A 264 -22.31 -5.20 27.81
CA SER A 264 -22.68 -6.54 28.29
C SER A 264 -21.85 -6.96 29.51
N ILE A 265 -20.53 -6.73 29.47
CA ILE A 265 -19.63 -7.01 30.60
C ILE A 265 -20.03 -6.18 31.82
N ILE A 266 -20.23 -4.86 31.66
CA ILE A 266 -20.62 -3.98 32.76
C ILE A 266 -21.97 -4.42 33.35
N ALA A 267 -22.96 -4.75 32.51
CA ALA A 267 -24.27 -5.19 32.96
C ALA A 267 -24.21 -6.50 33.76
N VAL A 268 -23.42 -7.49 33.30
CA VAL A 268 -23.21 -8.76 34.01
C VAL A 268 -22.42 -8.55 35.30
N SER A 269 -21.34 -7.77 35.27
CA SER A 269 -20.51 -7.47 36.45
C SER A 269 -21.26 -6.67 37.51
N ALA A 270 -22.10 -5.71 37.12
CA ALA A 270 -22.93 -4.94 38.04
C ALA A 270 -24.01 -5.81 38.72
N LYS A 271 -24.55 -6.80 38.00
CA LYS A 271 -25.53 -7.77 38.53
C LYS A 271 -24.87 -8.86 39.38
N SER A 272 -23.61 -9.19 39.10
CA SER A 272 -22.78 -10.17 39.83
C SER A 272 -22.05 -9.56 41.04
N ARG A 273 -22.75 -8.78 41.88
CA ARG A 273 -22.31 -8.63 43.27
C ARG A 273 -22.62 -9.94 43.99
N LEU A 274 -21.69 -10.90 43.91
CA LEU A 274 -21.72 -12.17 44.64
C LEU A 274 -21.89 -11.88 46.14
N SER A 275 -23.10 -12.10 46.66
CA SER A 275 -23.34 -12.25 48.08
C SER A 275 -22.67 -13.54 48.55
N ILE A 276 -21.38 -13.46 48.88
CA ILE A 276 -20.67 -14.54 49.55
C ILE A 276 -21.07 -14.45 51.03
N MET A 277 -22.18 -15.09 51.39
CA MET A 277 -22.51 -15.28 52.80
C MET A 277 -21.42 -16.14 53.45
N PRO A 278 -20.76 -15.69 54.52
CA PRO A 278 -19.85 -16.53 55.27
C PRO A 278 -20.69 -17.56 56.02
N ARG A 279 -20.41 -18.84 55.79
CA ARG A 279 -21.00 -19.94 56.55
C ARG A 279 -20.19 -20.07 57.84
N ILE A 280 -20.84 -19.78 58.98
CA ILE A 280 -20.33 -20.04 60.34
C ILE A 280 -20.45 -21.52 60.63
#